data_AF-A0A3C0GD21-F1
#
_entry.id   AF-A0A3C0GD21-F1
#
_cell.length_a   1.000
_cell.length_b   1.000
_cell.length_c   1.000
_cell.angle_alpha   90.00
_cell.angle_beta   90.00
_cell.angle_gamma   90.00
#
_symmetry.space_group_name_H-M   'P 1'
#
loop_
_entity.id
_entity.type
_entity.pdbx_description
1 polymer ?
#
loop_
_entity_poly.entity_id
_entity_poly.type
_entity_poly.pdbx_seq_one_letter_code
_entity_poly.pdbx_strand_id
1 'polypeptide(L)'
;IRHIEMAGKTIDTELPDINKKIETENISLVVIDSFGVAAGGNQNESDYVKNIMNKINRLNASVLIIDHPTKMDGDTPTGSSYKGTSARNVWKMQKSQDLGANIVDVGVYHTKANNSKMFQPLGMRIEFLNDINDQVDKVVITSIDVKDHEDLVDSLPVHEKLEKLLK
;
A
#
# COMPACT_ATOMS: atom_id res chain seq x y z
N ILE A 1 -5.59 13.97 -11.73
CA ILE A 1 -5.18 13.83 -10.30
C ILE A 1 -4.72 15.21 -9.84
N ARG A 2 -5.35 15.80 -8.82
CA ARG A 2 -4.88 17.06 -8.21
C ARG A 2 -4.00 16.70 -7.01
N HIS A 3 -2.72 17.03 -7.06
CA HIS A 3 -1.79 16.83 -5.96
C HIS A 3 -1.88 18.02 -5.00
N ILE A 4 -2.09 17.76 -3.72
CA ILE A 4 -2.04 18.78 -2.66
C ILE A 4 -0.81 18.46 -1.85
N GLU A 5 0.21 19.30 -1.97
CA GLU A 5 1.39 19.20 -1.12
C GLU A 5 1.02 19.68 0.29
N MET A 6 1.14 18.78 1.27
CA MET A 6 1.02 19.17 2.67
C MET A 6 2.37 19.76 3.10
N ALA A 7 2.46 21.09 3.15
CA ALA A 7 3.66 21.85 3.49
C ALA A 7 4.08 21.66 4.97
N GLY A 8 4.54 20.46 5.35
CA GLY A 8 5.05 20.13 6.68
C GLY A 8 3.99 20.03 7.79
N LYS A 9 2.71 20.07 7.45
CA LYS A 9 1.60 19.95 8.39
C LYS A 9 1.12 18.51 8.50
N THR A 10 0.64 18.15 9.69
CA THR A 10 0.15 16.80 9.98
C THR A 10 -1.31 16.69 9.57
N ILE A 11 -1.73 15.50 9.16
CA ILE A 11 -3.09 15.26 8.72
C ILE A 11 -4.10 15.62 9.81
N ASP A 12 -3.77 15.37 11.08
CA ASP A 12 -4.67 15.68 12.20
C ASP A 12 -5.09 17.17 12.23
N THR A 13 -4.16 18.06 11.89
CA THR A 13 -4.41 19.50 11.84
C THR A 13 -5.12 19.96 10.58
N GLU A 14 -4.94 19.27 9.46
CA GLU A 14 -5.45 19.64 8.14
C GLU A 14 -6.82 19.03 7.81
N LEU A 15 -7.31 18.08 8.62
CA LEU A 15 -8.59 17.40 8.40
C LEU A 15 -9.78 18.35 8.10
N PRO A 16 -9.97 19.48 8.81
CA PRO A 16 -11.08 20.40 8.49
C PRO A 16 -10.96 21.00 7.08
N ASP A 17 -9.75 21.40 6.67
CA ASP A 17 -9.49 21.98 5.36
C ASP A 17 -9.59 20.93 4.25
N ILE A 18 -9.11 19.71 4.51
CA ILE A 18 -9.29 18.55 3.63
C ILE A 18 -10.78 18.27 3.43
N ASN A 19 -11.59 18.22 4.50
CA ASN A 19 -13.02 17.95 4.38
C ASN A 19 -13.75 19.05 3.61
N LYS A 20 -13.41 20.32 3.88
CA LYS A 20 -13.94 21.45 3.11
C LYS A 20 -13.62 21.31 1.62
N LYS A 21 -12.38 20.96 1.28
CA LYS A 21 -11.98 20.73 -0.12
C LYS A 21 -12.71 19.56 -0.76
N ILE A 22 -12.88 18.45 -0.03
CA ILE A 22 -13.66 17.29 -0.51
C ILE A 22 -15.05 17.74 -0.94
N GLU A 23 -15.72 18.53 -0.12
CA GLU A 23 -17.06 19.05 -0.40
C GLU A 23 -17.06 20.07 -1.54
N THR A 24 -16.16 21.06 -1.53
CA THR A 24 -16.16 22.13 -2.53
C THR A 24 -15.70 21.67 -3.91
N GLU A 25 -14.83 20.66 -3.97
CA GLU A 25 -14.23 20.17 -5.22
C GLU A 25 -14.78 18.80 -5.65
N ASN A 26 -15.73 18.22 -4.90
CA ASN A 26 -16.29 16.88 -5.13
C ASN A 26 -15.21 15.79 -5.25
N ILE A 27 -14.26 15.77 -4.30
CA ILE A 27 -13.16 14.80 -4.30
C ILE A 27 -13.67 13.44 -3.85
N SER A 28 -13.52 12.41 -4.70
CA SER A 28 -13.96 11.05 -4.39
C SER A 28 -12.87 10.17 -3.74
N LEU A 29 -11.59 10.55 -3.88
CA LEU A 29 -10.44 9.81 -3.37
C LEU A 29 -9.40 10.76 -2.75
N VAL A 30 -9.00 10.45 -1.52
CA VAL A 30 -7.87 11.06 -0.83
C VAL A 30 -6.76 10.02 -0.70
N VAL A 31 -5.53 10.39 -1.06
CA VAL A 31 -4.35 9.54 -0.89
C VAL A 31 -3.45 10.15 0.18
N ILE A 32 -3.09 9.34 1.17
CA ILE A 32 -2.18 9.72 2.27
C ILE A 32 -0.89 8.92 2.07
N ASP A 33 0.17 9.62 1.65
CA ASP A 33 1.49 9.04 1.41
C ASP A 33 2.56 9.74 2.27
N SER A 34 3.05 9.16 3.36
CA SER A 34 2.66 7.90 4.00
C SER A 34 2.06 8.15 5.39
N PHE A 35 1.38 7.17 5.98
CA PHE A 35 0.80 7.30 7.32
C PHE A 35 1.84 7.72 8.35
N GLY A 36 3.02 7.10 8.33
CA GLY A 36 4.08 7.33 9.32
C GLY A 36 4.54 8.78 9.39
N VAL A 37 4.59 9.48 8.25
CA VAL A 37 4.98 10.90 8.19
C VAL A 37 3.77 11.81 8.37
N ALA A 38 2.64 11.47 7.75
CA ALA A 38 1.46 12.33 7.73
C ALA A 38 0.72 12.39 9.07
N ALA A 39 0.73 11.30 9.86
CA ALA A 39 -0.03 11.24 11.11
C ALA A 39 0.39 12.34 12.10
N GLY A 40 1.70 12.52 12.30
CA GLY A 40 2.25 13.60 13.14
C GLY A 40 2.43 13.28 14.63
N GLY A 41 2.28 12.01 15.03
CA GLY A 41 2.40 11.58 16.41
C GLY A 41 2.94 10.16 16.53
N ASN A 42 2.95 9.62 17.75
CA ASN A 42 3.54 8.32 18.03
C ASN A 42 2.66 7.17 17.52
N GLN A 43 2.98 6.63 16.35
CA GLN A 43 2.24 5.53 15.73
C GLN A 43 2.28 4.21 16.52
N ASN A 44 3.12 4.09 17.55
CA ASN A 44 3.12 2.92 18.45
C ASN A 44 2.01 3.01 19.51
N GLU A 45 1.50 4.21 19.78
CA GLU A 45 0.42 4.42 20.74
C GLU A 45 -0.93 4.09 20.11
N SER A 46 -1.57 3.04 20.65
CA SER A 46 -2.83 2.54 20.11
C SER A 46 -3.95 3.58 20.16
N ASP A 47 -4.02 4.38 21.22
CA ASP A 47 -5.09 5.37 21.36
C ASP A 47 -4.90 6.55 20.41
N TYR A 48 -3.66 6.96 20.17
CA TYR A 48 -3.33 7.93 19.13
C TYR A 48 -3.74 7.42 17.74
N VAL A 49 -3.35 6.19 17.37
CA VAL A 49 -3.70 5.59 16.08
C VAL A 49 -5.20 5.42 15.91
N LYS A 50 -5.92 4.94 16.93
CA LYS A 50 -7.39 4.85 16.89
C LYS A 50 -8.02 6.21 16.64
N ASN A 51 -7.56 7.25 17.34
CA ASN A 51 -8.13 8.59 17.22
C ASN A 51 -7.96 9.13 15.79
N ILE A 52 -6.75 9.07 15.24
CA ILE A 52 -6.51 9.59 13.88
C ILE A 52 -7.21 8.76 12.82
N MET A 53 -7.21 7.42 12.92
CA MET A 53 -7.94 6.54 11.99
C MET A 53 -9.45 6.78 12.05
N ASN A 54 -10.01 7.01 13.24
CA ASN A 54 -11.42 7.36 13.40
C ASN A 54 -11.75 8.70 12.73
N LYS A 55 -10.86 9.70 12.81
CA LYS A 55 -11.05 10.97 12.12
C LYS A 55 -10.96 10.82 10.60
N ILE A 56 -9.97 10.08 10.10
CA ILE A 56 -9.81 9.79 8.66
C ILE A 56 -11.04 9.05 8.11
N ASN A 57 -11.54 8.05 8.84
CA ASN A 57 -12.72 7.27 8.44
C ASN A 57 -14.04 8.07 8.39
N ARG A 58 -14.05 9.32 8.86
CA ARG A 58 -15.20 10.22 8.80
C ARG A 58 -15.16 11.19 7.61
N LEU A 59 -14.06 11.22 6.85
CA LEU A 59 -14.00 11.99 5.62
C LEU A 59 -15.04 11.47 4.63
N ASN A 60 -15.75 12.38 3.96
CA ASN A 60 -16.77 12.03 2.97
C ASN A 60 -16.16 11.63 1.61
N ALA A 61 -15.10 10.84 1.62
CA ALA A 61 -14.37 10.37 0.45
C ALA A 61 -13.76 8.99 0.73
N SER A 62 -13.42 8.25 -0.34
CA SER A 62 -12.57 7.06 -0.19
C SER A 62 -11.17 7.52 0.22
N VAL A 63 -10.54 6.80 1.15
CA VAL A 63 -9.17 7.13 1.60
C VAL A 63 -8.25 5.95 1.34
N LEU A 64 -7.17 6.19 0.59
CA LEU A 64 -6.07 5.26 0.41
C LEU A 64 -4.89 5.72 1.28
N ILE A 65 -4.41 4.83 2.14
CA ILE A 65 -3.28 5.09 3.02
C ILE A 65 -2.11 4.20 2.58
N ILE A 66 -0.96 4.81 2.31
CA ILE A 66 0.29 4.10 2.07
C ILE A 66 1.06 4.04 3.39
N ASP A 67 1.57 2.87 3.74
CA ASP A 67 2.32 2.68 4.98
C ASP A 67 3.45 1.67 4.80
N HIS A 68 4.47 1.79 5.65
CA HIS A 68 5.63 0.91 5.61
C HIS A 68 5.39 -0.32 6.48
N PRO A 69 5.67 -1.53 5.96
CA PRO A 69 5.54 -2.75 6.73
C PRO A 69 6.62 -2.82 7.83
N THR A 70 6.42 -3.67 8.84
CA THR A 70 7.45 -3.90 9.85
C THR A 70 8.70 -4.54 9.22
N LYS A 71 9.87 -4.32 9.84
CA LYS A 71 11.12 -4.93 9.39
C LYS A 71 11.22 -6.43 9.69
N MET A 72 10.42 -6.98 10.61
CA MET A 72 10.54 -8.37 11.07
C MET A 72 9.77 -9.34 10.19
N ASP A 73 8.47 -9.08 9.99
CA ASP A 73 7.57 -9.98 9.26
C ASP A 73 7.19 -9.46 7.87
N GLY A 74 7.30 -8.15 7.63
CA GLY A 74 6.86 -7.54 6.37
C GLY A 74 5.34 -7.57 6.15
N ASP A 75 4.57 -8.15 7.06
CA ASP A 75 3.18 -8.55 6.85
C ASP A 75 2.17 -7.50 7.34
N THR A 76 2.58 -6.68 8.29
CA THR A 76 1.72 -5.67 8.91
C THR A 76 2.35 -4.28 8.84
N PRO A 77 1.53 -3.21 8.77
CA PRO A 77 2.04 -1.84 8.87
C PRO A 77 2.76 -1.59 10.20
N THR A 78 3.82 -0.80 10.17
CA THR A 78 4.61 -0.45 11.35
C THR A 78 3.77 0.27 12.41
N GLY A 79 4.00 -0.03 13.69
CA GLY A 79 3.31 0.62 14.81
C GLY A 79 2.07 -0.15 15.25
N SER A 80 1.01 0.56 15.62
CA SER A 80 -0.19 -0.05 16.19
C SER A 80 -0.98 -0.87 15.16
N SER A 81 -1.39 -2.07 15.55
CA SER A 81 -2.28 -2.94 14.77
C SER A 81 -3.64 -2.31 14.45
N TYR A 82 -4.02 -1.24 15.17
CA TYR A 82 -5.24 -0.49 14.91
C TYR A 82 -5.32 0.13 13.52
N LYS A 83 -4.18 0.33 12.83
CA LYS A 83 -4.17 0.72 11.40
C LYS A 83 -4.88 -0.33 10.55
N GLY A 84 -4.45 -1.59 10.67
CA GLY A 84 -5.01 -2.71 9.92
C GLY A 84 -6.43 -3.07 10.36
N THR A 85 -6.75 -3.00 11.66
CA THR A 85 -8.11 -3.33 12.14
C THR A 85 -9.13 -2.26 11.77
N SER A 86 -8.75 -0.98 11.74
CA SER A 86 -9.63 0.14 11.35
C SER A 86 -9.86 0.25 9.84
N ALA A 87 -8.93 -0.25 9.02
CA ALA A 87 -9.08 -0.31 7.57
C ALA A 87 -10.15 -1.32 7.14
N ARG A 88 -10.96 -1.01 6.13
CA ARG A 88 -11.97 -1.94 5.58
C ARG A 88 -11.43 -2.84 4.48
N ASN A 89 -10.31 -2.46 3.90
CA ASN A 89 -9.64 -3.14 2.81
C ASN A 89 -8.12 -2.96 3.01
N VAL A 90 -7.34 -4.03 2.88
CA VAL A 90 -5.87 -3.99 3.03
C VAL A 90 -5.22 -4.80 1.94
N TRP A 91 -4.27 -4.18 1.23
CA TRP A 91 -3.40 -4.83 0.27
C TRP A 91 -1.95 -4.74 0.74
N LYS A 92 -1.23 -5.86 0.66
CA LYS A 92 0.20 -5.95 0.90
C LYS A 92 0.93 -5.93 -0.44
N MET A 93 2.01 -5.16 -0.54
CA MET A 93 2.89 -5.17 -1.71
C MET A 93 4.24 -5.78 -1.31
N GLN A 94 4.72 -6.72 -2.11
CA GLN A 94 6.05 -7.32 -1.96
C GLN A 94 6.80 -7.17 -3.28
N LYS A 95 8.07 -6.77 -3.21
CA LYS A 95 8.96 -6.74 -4.37
C LYS A 95 9.93 -7.91 -4.32
N SER A 96 10.30 -8.41 -5.49
CA SER A 96 11.47 -9.26 -5.73
C SER A 96 12.32 -8.59 -6.80
N GLN A 97 13.62 -8.50 -6.53
CA GLN A 97 14.59 -7.89 -7.43
C GLN A 97 15.98 -8.42 -7.08
N ASP A 98 16.66 -8.94 -8.09
CA ASP A 98 18.07 -9.31 -7.97
C ASP A 98 18.97 -8.08 -7.95
N LEU A 99 20.10 -8.18 -7.25
CA LEU A 99 21.08 -7.10 -7.17
C LEU A 99 21.61 -6.78 -8.58
N GLY A 100 21.45 -5.53 -9.01
CA GLY A 100 21.89 -5.06 -10.32
C GLY A 100 20.94 -5.42 -11.47
N ALA A 101 19.80 -6.06 -11.19
CA ALA A 101 18.79 -6.30 -12.22
C ALA A 101 17.98 -5.04 -12.52
N ASN A 102 17.73 -4.84 -13.81
CA ASN A 102 16.82 -3.83 -14.34
C ASN A 102 15.35 -4.30 -14.34
N ILE A 103 15.06 -5.39 -13.63
CA ILE A 103 13.73 -5.97 -13.51
C ILE A 103 13.33 -5.96 -12.05
N VAL A 104 12.10 -5.51 -11.78
CA VAL A 104 11.46 -5.57 -10.46
C VAL A 104 10.13 -6.28 -10.63
N ASP A 105 9.98 -7.42 -9.98
CA ASP A 105 8.72 -8.12 -9.91
C ASP A 105 7.99 -7.74 -8.61
N VAL A 106 6.71 -7.42 -8.72
CA VAL A 106 5.88 -6.92 -7.64
C VAL A 106 4.63 -7.79 -7.52
N GLY A 107 4.45 -8.38 -6.35
CA GLY A 107 3.21 -9.04 -5.95
C GLY A 107 2.35 -8.13 -5.09
N VAL A 108 1.05 -8.09 -5.36
CA VAL A 108 0.05 -7.34 -4.59
C VAL A 108 -1.00 -8.31 -4.05
N TYR A 109 -1.09 -8.43 -2.74
CA TYR A 109 -1.90 -9.45 -2.05
C TYR A 109 -3.03 -8.78 -1.29
N HIS A 110 -4.28 -9.16 -1.56
CA HIS A 110 -5.41 -8.70 -0.77
C HIS A 110 -5.40 -9.47 0.55
N THR A 111 -5.13 -8.80 1.68
CA THR A 111 -5.00 -9.45 3.01
C THR A 111 -6.20 -9.20 3.92
N LYS A 112 -7.06 -8.23 3.59
CA LYS A 112 -8.31 -7.97 4.31
C LYS A 112 -9.39 -7.37 3.42
N ALA A 113 -10.61 -7.88 3.55
CA ALA A 113 -11.81 -7.33 2.91
C ALA A 113 -13.01 -7.41 3.87
N ASN A 114 -13.62 -6.27 4.23
CA ASN A 114 -14.84 -6.26 5.06
C ASN A 114 -16.13 -6.22 4.23
N ASN A 115 -16.09 -5.54 3.06
CA ASN A 115 -17.28 -5.26 2.23
C ASN A 115 -17.19 -5.91 0.84
N SER A 116 -16.26 -6.83 0.63
CA SER A 116 -16.10 -7.57 -0.62
C SER A 116 -15.55 -8.95 -0.34
N LYS A 117 -15.46 -9.78 -1.38
CA LYS A 117 -14.63 -10.98 -1.34
C LYS A 117 -13.15 -10.61 -1.25
N MET A 118 -12.34 -11.58 -0.81
CA MET A 118 -10.90 -11.56 -1.02
C MET A 118 -10.62 -11.74 -2.52
N PHE A 119 -9.68 -10.98 -3.04
CA PHE A 119 -9.32 -10.99 -4.46
C PHE A 119 -8.04 -11.78 -4.63
N GLN A 120 -7.89 -12.41 -5.79
CA GLN A 120 -6.65 -13.10 -6.13
C GLN A 120 -5.50 -12.07 -6.16
N PRO A 121 -4.29 -12.47 -5.76
CA PRO A 121 -3.12 -11.62 -5.87
C PRO A 121 -2.86 -11.16 -7.31
N LEU A 122 -2.27 -9.98 -7.44
CA LEU A 122 -1.86 -9.42 -8.72
C LEU A 122 -0.33 -9.47 -8.82
N GLY A 123 0.19 -9.89 -9.96
CA GLY A 123 1.62 -9.85 -10.25
C GLY A 123 1.92 -8.86 -11.38
N MET A 124 2.96 -8.06 -11.19
CA MET A 124 3.47 -7.14 -12.19
C MET A 124 4.99 -7.27 -12.30
N ARG A 125 5.50 -7.28 -13.52
CA ARG A 125 6.92 -7.11 -13.83
C ARG A 125 7.15 -5.69 -14.33
N ILE A 126 8.11 -5.00 -13.74
CA ILE A 126 8.55 -3.67 -14.13
C ILE A 126 9.97 -3.80 -14.67
N GLU A 127 10.17 -3.52 -15.95
CA GLU A 127 11.46 -3.59 -16.62
C GLU A 127 11.92 -2.18 -17.00
N PHE A 128 13.12 -1.83 -16.53
CA PHE A 128 13.80 -0.56 -16.81
C PHE A 128 14.75 -0.77 -17.99
N LEU A 129 14.34 -0.32 -19.17
CA LEU A 129 15.15 -0.38 -20.38
C LEU A 129 16.05 0.85 -20.43
N ASN A 130 17.36 0.59 -20.37
CA ASN A 130 18.37 1.64 -20.35
C ASN A 130 18.86 1.98 -21.77
N ASP A 131 19.30 3.22 -21.96
CA ASP A 131 19.97 3.68 -23.18
C ASP A 131 21.45 3.24 -23.21
N ILE A 132 22.19 3.71 -24.22
CA ILE A 132 23.63 3.42 -24.37
C ILE A 132 24.51 3.99 -23.24
N ASN A 133 23.99 4.92 -22.44
CA ASN A 133 24.68 5.55 -21.30
C ASN A 133 24.24 4.97 -19.95
N ASP A 134 23.51 3.85 -19.95
CA ASP A 134 22.95 3.20 -18.77
C ASP A 134 21.92 4.07 -18.02
N GLN A 135 21.26 4.99 -18.73
CA GLN A 135 20.16 5.78 -18.19
C GLN A 135 18.82 5.16 -18.58
N VAL A 136 17.86 5.15 -17.65
CA VAL A 136 16.51 4.63 -17.94
C VAL A 136 15.86 5.46 -19.04
N ASP A 137 15.61 4.83 -20.19
CA ASP A 137 14.92 5.42 -21.34
C ASP A 137 13.43 5.05 -21.33
N LYS A 138 13.12 3.80 -20.99
CA LYS A 138 11.76 3.27 -21.06
C LYS A 138 11.46 2.33 -19.89
N VAL A 139 10.24 2.41 -19.37
CA VAL A 139 9.71 1.45 -18.40
C VAL A 139 8.63 0.62 -19.07
N VAL A 140 8.78 -0.70 -19.03
CA VAL A 140 7.78 -1.67 -19.51
C VAL A 140 7.15 -2.34 -18.31
N ILE A 141 5.81 -2.35 -18.26
CA ILE A 141 5.06 -3.01 -17.20
C ILE A 141 4.23 -4.13 -17.84
N THR A 142 4.44 -5.36 -17.39
CA THR A 142 3.73 -6.55 -17.85
C THR A 142 3.10 -7.28 -16.65
N SER A 143 2.02 -8.03 -16.88
CA SER A 143 1.44 -8.89 -15.84
C SER A 143 2.23 -10.19 -15.73
N ILE A 144 2.40 -10.67 -14.51
CA ILE A 144 2.97 -12.00 -14.20
C ILE A 144 2.02 -12.75 -13.26
N ASP A 145 2.08 -14.08 -13.26
CA ASP A 145 1.42 -14.88 -12.22
C ASP A 145 2.37 -15.00 -11.01
N VAL A 146 1.92 -14.52 -9.85
CA VAL A 146 2.70 -14.62 -8.61
C VAL A 146 2.95 -16.07 -8.18
N LYS A 147 2.11 -17.02 -8.64
CA LYS A 147 2.23 -18.46 -8.33
C LYS A 147 3.46 -19.08 -8.98
N ASP A 148 3.93 -18.52 -10.08
CA ASP A 148 5.07 -19.01 -10.85
C ASP A 148 6.40 -18.38 -10.41
N HIS A 149 6.37 -17.38 -9.54
CA HIS A 149 7.55 -16.66 -9.09
C HIS A 149 8.02 -17.12 -7.71
N GLU A 150 9.29 -17.51 -7.59
CA GLU A 150 9.86 -18.12 -6.37
C GLU A 150 9.70 -17.24 -5.12
N ASP A 151 10.11 -15.97 -5.17
CA ASP A 151 10.02 -15.09 -3.98
C ASP A 151 8.60 -14.59 -3.67
N LEU A 152 7.76 -14.44 -4.68
CA LEU A 152 6.43 -13.85 -4.53
C LEU A 152 5.40 -14.90 -4.06
N VAL A 153 5.60 -16.18 -4.40
CA VAL A 153 4.75 -17.28 -3.94
C VAL A 153 4.67 -17.33 -2.41
N ASP A 154 5.68 -16.82 -1.70
CA ASP A 154 5.75 -16.91 -0.25
C ASP A 154 4.69 -16.12 0.50
N SER A 155 4.09 -15.13 -0.15
CA SER A 155 2.97 -14.38 0.40
C SER A 155 1.60 -14.99 0.13
N LEU A 156 1.53 -16.15 -0.55
CA LEU A 156 0.28 -16.87 -0.78
C LEU A 156 -0.19 -17.62 0.46
N PRO A 157 -1.51 -17.85 0.61
CA PRO A 157 -2.04 -18.77 1.61
C PRO A 157 -1.43 -20.18 1.48
N VAL A 158 -1.21 -20.85 2.61
CA VAL A 158 -0.56 -22.18 2.66
C VAL A 158 -1.22 -23.21 1.75
N HIS A 159 -2.54 -23.22 1.62
CA HIS A 159 -3.25 -24.15 0.75
C HIS A 159 -2.88 -23.97 -0.74
N GLU A 160 -2.72 -22.72 -1.20
CA GLU A 160 -2.30 -22.44 -2.59
C GLU A 160 -0.84 -22.85 -2.82
N LYS A 161 0.03 -22.69 -1.81
CA LYS A 161 1.42 -23.19 -1.87
C LYS A 161 1.46 -24.72 -2.01
N LEU A 162 0.62 -25.44 -1.26
CA LEU A 162 0.56 -26.91 -1.28
C LEU A 162 -0.01 -27.47 -2.58
N GLU A 163 -1.00 -26.81 -3.20
CA GLU A 163 -1.55 -27.23 -4.49
C GLU A 163 -0.50 -27.28 -5.61
N LYS A 164 0.53 -26.42 -5.56
CA LYS A 164 1.63 -26.42 -6.52
C LYS A 164 2.55 -27.65 -6.36
N LEU A 165 2.73 -28.13 -5.13
CA LEU A 165 3.62 -29.26 -4.83
C LEU A 165 2.98 -30.64 -5.08
N LEU A 166 1.66 -30.68 -5.25
CA LEU A 166 0.88 -31.91 -5.45
C LEU A 166 0.54 -32.19 -6.92
N LYS A 167 1.04 -31.37 -7.86
CA LYS A 167 0.94 -31.56 -9.31
C LYS A 167 2.30 -31.88 -9.90
#